data_AF-A0A2P6NU25-F1
#
_entry.id   AF-A0A2P6NU25-F1
#
_cell.length_a   1.000
_cell.length_b   1.000
_cell.length_c   1.000
_cell.angle_alpha   90.00
_cell.angle_beta   90.00
_cell.angle_gamma   90.00
#
_symmetry.space_group_name_H-M   'P 1'
#
loop_
_entity.id
_entity.type
_entity.pdbx_description
1 polymer ?
#
loop_
_entity_poly.entity_id
_entity_poly.type
_entity_poly.pdbx_seq_one_letter_code
_entity_poly.pdbx_strand_id
1 'polypeptide(L)'
;MLKALFSYAKRDGGRSIKYNGTKMAKKKVQAVTEEGIAEGEEFSRGTSINTLVDEWIKNYTKDRKEATVQIINFLIKACGCETGELTVDEYEEDEAQELLNGIITPEYLKEGEMNYPIVTRKGTNFASQFAKFWNQIISKNHQFSYQGMSIALCTRLKSSRHELLNGIITPEYLKEGEMNYPIVAQKGTNFASQFAKFWNQIISKSTNKILFDGHFLDSISSWISAFSNALARPFRHTATMAAMEVNSALIKVINERINKDISALDRSISTERRKGASSGSQKMKDLTKKKNRLEQNKQQLQEAMNVLYKGYRDTVPKIRCTCVEALGRWINSYPEFYLDDKLLKYIGWALSDKDARVRILALKVVERLYAQPELADTLEIFISTFENRLIQMVADNEIDVGVEALKVVTLQTEMKELSEEDMQRMYQAITDGHMKIRLEAAKFV
;
A
#
# COMPACT_ATOMS: atom_id res chain seq x y z
N MET A 1 -15.17 -31.45 30.58
CA MET A 1 -14.35 -32.24 29.62
C MET A 1 -13.86 -31.24 28.55
N LEU A 2 -12.90 -30.36 28.83
CA LEU A 2 -11.46 -30.58 28.63
C LEU A 2 -10.64 -29.66 29.57
N LYS A 3 -10.83 -29.85 30.88
CA LYS A 3 -9.82 -29.52 31.92
C LYS A 3 -8.62 -30.50 31.88
N ALA A 4 -8.27 -31.01 30.70
CA ALA A 4 -7.24 -32.04 30.52
C ALA A 4 -6.15 -31.68 29.47
N LEU A 5 -6.18 -30.48 28.88
CA LEU A 5 -5.17 -30.03 27.91
C LEU A 5 -4.36 -28.79 28.32
N PHE A 6 -4.49 -28.33 29.57
CA PHE A 6 -3.66 -27.24 30.15
C PHE A 6 -2.61 -27.77 31.14
N SER A 7 -1.97 -28.89 30.79
CA SER A 7 -0.88 -29.52 31.56
C SER A 7 0.46 -29.56 30.81
N TYR A 8 0.62 -28.93 29.65
CA TYR A 8 1.87 -29.04 28.89
C TYR A 8 2.24 -27.76 28.14
N ALA A 9 2.79 -26.76 28.86
CA ALA A 9 3.68 -25.70 28.34
C ALA A 9 3.97 -24.57 29.37
N LYS A 10 4.17 -24.91 30.65
CA LYS A 10 4.91 -24.05 31.59
C LYS A 10 6.04 -24.88 32.20
N ARG A 11 7.10 -25.07 31.42
CA ARG A 11 8.47 -25.45 31.84
C ARG A 11 9.35 -25.40 30.59
N ASP A 12 9.90 -24.22 30.31
CA ASP A 12 11.32 -24.10 30.00
C ASP A 12 11.71 -22.63 30.07
N GLY A 13 12.25 -22.27 31.24
CA GLY A 13 12.99 -21.06 31.47
C GLY A 13 14.03 -21.38 32.54
N GLY A 14 15.28 -21.47 32.12
CA GLY A 14 16.44 -21.41 33.00
C GLY A 14 16.74 -22.65 33.84
N ARG A 15 17.76 -23.43 33.43
CA ARG A 15 18.60 -24.17 34.38
C ARG A 15 19.63 -23.21 34.97
N SER A 16 19.40 -22.81 36.21
CA SER A 16 20.47 -22.51 37.16
C SER A 16 20.55 -23.70 38.11
N ILE A 17 21.71 -24.36 38.16
CA ILE A 17 21.98 -25.52 39.02
C ILE A 17 22.37 -25.01 40.41
N LYS A 18 21.63 -25.38 41.47
CA LYS A 18 22.17 -25.70 42.81
C LYS A 18 21.28 -26.71 43.55
N TYR A 19 21.94 -27.63 44.23
CA TYR A 19 21.43 -28.79 44.99
C TYR A 19 20.79 -28.41 46.34
N ASN A 20 19.72 -29.10 46.76
CA ASN A 20 19.56 -29.85 48.02
C ASN A 20 18.08 -30.07 48.45
N GLY A 21 17.78 -31.28 48.94
CA GLY A 21 16.96 -31.51 50.14
C GLY A 21 15.42 -31.49 50.06
N THR A 22 14.82 -32.69 49.96
CA THR A 22 13.64 -33.21 50.70
C THR A 22 12.42 -32.31 51.08
N LYS A 23 11.26 -32.70 50.49
CA LYS A 23 9.86 -32.75 50.98
C LYS A 23 9.42 -31.94 52.22
N MET A 24 8.32 -31.18 52.10
CA MET A 24 7.07 -31.36 52.89
C MET A 24 5.89 -30.49 52.41
N ALA A 25 4.67 -30.98 52.67
CA ALA A 25 3.37 -30.42 52.25
C ALA A 25 2.74 -29.48 53.30
N LYS A 26 1.82 -28.59 52.87
CA LYS A 26 0.59 -28.08 53.56
C LYS A 26 -0.02 -26.93 52.72
N LYS A 27 -1.20 -27.09 52.10
CA LYS A 27 -2.60 -26.95 52.58
C LYS A 27 -3.14 -25.50 52.44
N LYS A 28 -4.29 -25.42 51.76
CA LYS A 28 -5.13 -24.27 51.38
C LYS A 28 -5.38 -23.24 52.49
N VAL A 29 -5.52 -21.98 52.07
CA VAL A 29 -6.44 -21.00 52.67
C VAL A 29 -7.38 -20.51 51.54
N GLN A 30 -8.64 -20.29 51.89
CA GLN A 30 -9.80 -20.11 51.02
C GLN A 30 -10.47 -18.75 51.28
N ALA A 31 -11.29 -18.32 50.33
CA ALA A 31 -12.25 -17.19 50.34
C ALA A 31 -11.63 -15.82 49.98
N VAL A 32 -12.29 -14.92 49.24
CA VAL A 32 -13.73 -14.67 49.06
C VAL A 32 -14.03 -14.27 47.59
N THR A 33 -15.20 -14.70 47.13
CA THR A 33 -15.89 -14.36 45.88
C THR A 33 -16.50 -12.95 45.92
N GLU A 34 -16.40 -12.21 44.82
CA GLU A 34 -17.50 -11.33 44.39
C GLU A 34 -17.74 -11.56 42.90
N GLU A 35 -18.98 -11.96 42.64
CA GLU A 35 -19.57 -12.32 41.35
C GLU A 35 -19.90 -11.06 40.54
N GLY A 36 -19.89 -11.18 39.22
CA GLY A 36 -20.60 -10.23 38.36
C GLY A 36 -20.03 -10.14 36.95
N ILE A 37 -20.87 -10.52 35.98
CA ILE A 37 -20.70 -10.39 34.52
C ILE A 37 -19.99 -11.59 33.86
N ALA A 38 -20.77 -12.67 33.73
CA ALA A 38 -20.71 -13.52 32.55
C ALA A 38 -21.37 -12.79 31.36
N GLU A 39 -21.00 -13.24 30.16
CA GLU A 39 -21.55 -12.91 28.83
C GLU A 39 -20.84 -11.81 28.04
N GLY A 40 -19.96 -12.30 27.16
CA GLY A 40 -19.27 -11.58 26.11
C GLY A 40 -18.35 -12.59 25.45
N GLU A 41 -18.83 -13.24 24.39
CA GLU A 41 -18.11 -14.25 23.64
C GLU A 41 -16.67 -13.79 23.36
N GLU A 42 -15.72 -14.62 23.80
CA GLU A 42 -14.29 -14.42 23.66
C GLU A 42 -13.91 -14.46 22.16
N PHE A 43 -13.98 -13.32 21.47
CA PHE A 43 -13.65 -13.20 20.04
C PHE A 43 -12.17 -13.55 19.84
N SER A 44 -11.95 -14.80 19.43
CA SER A 44 -10.66 -15.47 19.47
C SER A 44 -9.61 -14.87 18.53
N ARG A 45 -8.33 -15.01 18.93
CA ARG A 45 -7.15 -14.87 18.07
C ARG A 45 -7.29 -15.80 16.85
N GLY A 46 -7.76 -15.28 15.72
CA GLY A 46 -7.87 -16.11 14.50
C GLY A 46 -8.72 -15.59 13.36
N THR A 47 -9.31 -14.39 13.45
CA THR A 47 -10.20 -13.90 12.39
C THR A 47 -9.42 -13.72 11.08
N SER A 48 -9.89 -14.40 10.03
CA SER A 48 -9.35 -14.29 8.68
C SER A 48 -9.64 -12.91 8.11
N ILE A 49 -8.70 -12.31 7.37
CA ILE A 49 -8.90 -11.03 6.67
C ILE A 49 -10.18 -11.07 5.82
N ASN A 50 -10.49 -12.23 5.25
CA ASN A 50 -11.69 -12.42 4.46
C ASN A 50 -12.97 -12.15 5.26
N THR A 51 -13.05 -12.64 6.51
CA THR A 51 -14.20 -12.46 7.40
C THR A 51 -14.38 -10.99 7.78
N LEU A 52 -13.27 -10.29 8.00
CA LEU A 52 -13.26 -8.88 8.40
C LEU A 52 -13.69 -7.97 7.25
N VAL A 53 -13.24 -8.28 6.03
CA VAL A 53 -13.73 -7.61 4.83
C VAL A 53 -15.21 -7.91 4.61
N ASP A 54 -15.67 -9.14 4.83
CA ASP A 54 -17.10 -9.48 4.70
C ASP A 54 -17.96 -8.74 5.71
N GLU A 55 -17.48 -8.57 6.93
CA GLU A 55 -18.13 -7.79 7.97
C GLU A 55 -18.16 -6.30 7.63
N TRP A 56 -17.03 -5.74 7.19
CA TRP A 56 -16.97 -4.36 6.74
C TRP A 56 -17.93 -4.09 5.57
N ILE A 57 -18.01 -4.99 4.61
CA ILE A 57 -18.97 -4.88 3.48
C ILE A 57 -20.41 -4.82 4.01
N LYS A 58 -20.77 -5.67 4.99
CA LYS A 58 -22.09 -5.61 5.63
C LYS A 58 -22.34 -4.27 6.31
N ASN A 59 -21.35 -3.74 7.03
CA ASN A 59 -21.47 -2.44 7.68
C ASN A 59 -21.61 -1.30 6.67
N TYR A 60 -20.84 -1.33 5.59
CA TYR A 60 -20.93 -0.35 4.50
C TYR A 60 -22.31 -0.35 3.83
N THR A 61 -22.96 -1.52 3.68
CA THR A 61 -24.32 -1.58 3.16
C THR A 61 -25.38 -1.02 4.12
N LYS A 62 -25.08 -0.91 5.41
CA LYS A 62 -25.96 -0.28 6.42
C LYS A 62 -25.73 1.22 6.50
N ASP A 63 -24.47 1.61 6.67
CA ASP A 63 -24.05 3.01 6.73
C ASP A 63 -22.70 3.17 6.01
N ARG A 64 -22.75 3.90 4.89
CA ARG A 64 -21.58 4.12 4.03
C ARG A 64 -20.55 5.03 4.69
N LYS A 65 -20.99 6.04 5.45
CA LYS A 65 -20.10 7.05 6.03
C LYS A 65 -19.34 6.48 7.20
N GLU A 66 -20.05 5.84 8.14
CA GLU A 66 -19.48 5.16 9.30
C GLU A 66 -18.45 4.10 8.88
N ALA A 67 -18.78 3.26 7.90
CA ALA A 67 -17.85 2.27 7.38
C ALA A 67 -16.62 2.88 6.69
N THR A 68 -16.76 4.05 6.05
CA THR A 68 -15.64 4.77 5.43
C THR A 68 -14.71 5.36 6.49
N VAL A 69 -15.26 5.97 7.53
CA VAL A 69 -14.51 6.47 8.70
C VAL A 69 -13.73 5.35 9.39
N GLN A 70 -14.29 4.14 9.47
CA GLN A 70 -13.58 2.97 10.01
C GLN A 70 -12.29 2.64 9.22
N ILE A 71 -12.31 2.77 7.89
CA ILE A 71 -11.12 2.54 7.05
C ILE A 71 -10.10 3.67 7.20
N ILE A 72 -10.57 4.92 7.28
CA ILE A 72 -9.70 6.08 7.46
C ILE A 72 -8.99 5.98 8.82
N ASN A 73 -9.72 5.62 9.88
CA ASN A 73 -9.16 5.38 11.21
C ASN A 73 -8.20 4.18 11.23
N PHE A 74 -8.47 3.14 10.44
CA PHE A 74 -7.50 2.05 10.24
C PHE A 74 -6.20 2.56 9.59
N LEU A 75 -6.28 3.43 8.58
CA LEU A 75 -5.12 4.05 7.95
C LEU A 75 -4.34 4.94 8.92
N ILE A 76 -5.01 5.79 9.71
CA ILE A 76 -4.39 6.65 10.73
C ILE A 76 -3.60 5.80 11.73
N LYS A 77 -4.22 4.73 12.26
CA LYS A 77 -3.56 3.81 13.20
C LYS A 77 -2.41 3.04 12.54
N ALA A 78 -2.53 2.69 11.26
CA ALA A 78 -1.44 2.06 10.50
C ALA A 78 -0.23 3.01 10.31
N CYS A 79 -0.44 4.32 10.37
CA CYS A 79 0.63 5.31 10.37
C CYS A 79 1.36 5.41 11.73
N GLY A 80 0.84 4.74 12.78
CA GLY A 80 1.39 4.79 14.14
C GLY A 80 0.79 5.88 15.01
N CYS A 81 -0.28 6.55 14.57
CA CYS A 81 -0.97 7.57 15.35
C CYS A 81 -2.00 6.91 16.29
N GLU A 82 -1.77 6.98 17.60
CA GLU A 82 -2.69 6.45 18.63
C GLU A 82 -3.74 7.46 19.09
N THR A 83 -3.51 8.75 18.82
CA THR A 83 -4.35 9.87 19.24
C THR A 83 -5.08 10.47 18.05
N GLY A 84 -6.40 10.67 18.18
CA GLY A 84 -7.25 11.19 17.09
C GLY A 84 -7.97 10.05 16.37
N GLU A 85 -9.20 9.77 16.79
CA GLU A 85 -10.15 8.99 15.99
C GLU A 85 -11.03 10.01 15.27
N LEU A 86 -11.10 9.90 13.95
CA LEU A 86 -12.03 10.69 13.15
C LEU A 86 -13.46 10.21 13.47
N THR A 87 -14.34 11.16 13.73
CA THR A 87 -15.78 10.95 13.89
C THR A 87 -16.51 11.12 12.56
N VAL A 88 -17.76 10.63 12.47
CA VAL A 88 -18.58 10.80 11.26
C VAL A 88 -18.90 12.27 11.00
N ASP A 89 -19.14 13.06 12.05
CA ASP A 89 -19.45 14.49 11.93
C ASP A 89 -18.26 15.26 11.34
N GLU A 90 -17.04 15.01 11.84
CA GLU A 90 -15.81 15.61 11.30
C GLU A 90 -15.57 15.23 9.83
N TYR A 91 -15.83 13.97 9.46
CA TYR A 91 -15.71 13.51 8.07
C TYR A 91 -16.70 14.20 7.10
N GLU A 92 -17.84 14.68 7.60
CA GLU A 92 -18.84 15.37 6.77
C GLU A 92 -18.58 16.86 6.63
N GLU A 93 -18.01 17.49 7.66
CA GLU A 93 -17.83 18.94 7.72
C GLU A 93 -16.57 19.42 7.00
N ASP A 94 -15.48 18.66 7.08
CA ASP A 94 -14.15 19.13 6.70
C ASP A 94 -13.54 18.31 5.54
N GLU A 95 -12.65 18.95 4.78
CA GLU A 95 -11.89 18.26 3.75
C GLU A 95 -10.80 17.35 4.36
N ALA A 96 -10.47 16.25 3.68
CA ALA A 96 -9.48 15.28 4.14
C ALA A 96 -8.12 15.91 4.50
N GLN A 97 -7.71 16.96 3.79
CA GLN A 97 -6.45 17.67 4.05
C GLN A 97 -6.51 18.49 5.35
N GLU A 98 -7.64 19.11 5.67
CA GLU A 98 -7.83 19.94 6.86
C GLU A 98 -7.88 19.07 8.12
N LEU A 99 -8.66 17.99 8.06
CA LEU A 99 -8.73 16.98 9.12
C LEU A 99 -7.35 16.37 9.40
N LEU A 100 -6.60 16.06 8.34
CA LEU A 100 -5.26 15.52 8.48
C LEU A 100 -4.30 16.51 9.16
N ASN A 101 -4.41 17.80 8.86
CA ASN A 101 -3.60 18.82 9.55
C ASN A 101 -3.99 18.95 11.04
N GLY A 102 -5.26 18.70 11.38
CA GLY A 102 -5.70 18.62 12.78
C GLY A 102 -5.14 17.39 13.51
N ILE A 103 -5.06 16.25 12.82
CA ILE A 103 -4.52 14.99 13.37
C ILE A 103 -2.99 15.04 13.50
N ILE A 104 -2.29 15.58 12.50
CA ILE A 104 -0.83 15.73 12.52
C ILE A 104 -0.45 16.99 13.29
N THR A 105 -0.41 16.88 14.61
CA THR A 105 -0.04 18.00 15.47
C THR A 105 1.46 18.32 15.37
N PRO A 106 1.88 19.57 15.63
CA PRO A 106 3.28 19.93 15.78
C PRO A 106 4.00 19.08 16.84
N GLU A 107 3.29 18.60 17.87
CA GLU A 107 3.78 17.66 18.88
C GLU A 107 4.14 16.31 18.26
N TYR A 108 3.26 15.74 17.42
CA TYR A 108 3.55 14.51 16.67
C TYR A 108 4.79 14.62 15.78
N LEU A 109 5.04 15.82 15.22
CA LEU A 109 6.25 16.09 14.42
C LEU A 109 7.51 16.29 15.28
N LYS A 110 7.37 16.75 16.54
CA LYS A 110 8.46 16.96 17.50
C LYS A 110 8.88 15.68 18.21
N GLU A 111 7.98 14.70 18.36
CA GLU A 111 8.25 13.37 18.91
C GLU A 111 9.05 12.47 17.93
N GLY A 112 10.09 13.03 17.31
CA GLY A 112 11.00 12.36 16.38
C GLY A 112 11.80 11.18 16.96
N GLU A 113 11.48 10.72 18.17
CA GLU A 113 12.06 9.57 18.87
C GLU A 113 10.98 8.59 19.37
N MET A 114 9.89 8.36 18.62
CA MET A 114 8.98 7.26 18.98
C MET A 114 9.64 5.89 18.77
N ASN A 115 10.29 5.38 19.83
CA ASN A 115 10.49 3.97 20.04
C ASN A 115 9.11 3.33 20.30
N TYR A 116 8.56 2.77 19.24
CA TYR A 116 7.20 2.27 19.21
C TYR A 116 6.99 1.08 20.17
N PRO A 117 5.89 1.00 20.93
CA PRO A 117 5.56 -0.12 21.83
C PRO A 117 5.29 -1.47 21.13
N ILE A 118 5.52 -1.59 19.82
CA ILE A 118 5.52 -2.89 19.10
C ILE A 118 6.92 -3.52 19.07
N VAL A 119 7.97 -2.78 19.40
CA VAL A 119 9.32 -3.34 19.62
C VAL A 119 9.49 -3.76 21.09
N THR A 120 8.47 -4.37 21.70
CA THR A 120 8.80 -5.26 22.82
C THR A 120 9.44 -6.49 22.20
N ARG A 121 10.56 -6.95 22.76
CA ARG A 121 11.37 -8.10 22.32
C ARG A 121 10.59 -9.45 22.27
N LYS A 122 9.26 -9.42 22.37
CA LYS A 122 8.33 -10.55 22.33
C LYS A 122 7.26 -10.25 21.29
N GLY A 123 7.34 -10.92 20.13
CA GLY A 123 6.41 -10.75 19.02
C GLY A 123 4.94 -10.86 19.44
N THR A 124 4.19 -9.80 19.17
CA THR A 124 2.73 -9.82 19.27
C THR A 124 2.14 -9.77 17.86
N ASN A 125 1.42 -10.84 17.51
CA ASN A 125 0.82 -11.06 16.19
C ASN A 125 -0.20 -9.96 15.83
N PHE A 126 -0.09 -9.38 14.63
CA PHE A 126 -1.07 -8.45 14.01
C PHE A 126 -2.51 -8.94 14.15
N ALA A 127 -2.76 -10.25 14.03
CA ALA A 127 -4.10 -10.81 14.23
C ALA A 127 -4.71 -10.44 15.59
N SER A 128 -3.91 -10.31 16.65
CA SER A 128 -4.40 -9.89 17.97
C SER A 128 -4.60 -8.38 18.10
N GLN A 129 -3.89 -7.55 17.34
CA GLN A 129 -4.03 -6.09 17.38
C GLN A 129 -5.11 -5.60 16.41
N PHE A 130 -5.18 -6.20 15.22
CA PHE A 130 -6.27 -6.06 14.28
C PHE A 130 -7.58 -6.60 14.89
N ALA A 131 -7.56 -7.78 15.53
CA ALA A 131 -8.73 -8.23 16.28
C ALA A 131 -9.07 -7.31 17.45
N LYS A 132 -8.10 -6.72 18.17
CA LYS A 132 -8.42 -5.72 19.22
C LYS A 132 -9.06 -4.46 18.64
N PHE A 133 -8.53 -3.92 17.55
CA PHE A 133 -9.08 -2.77 16.83
C PHE A 133 -10.50 -3.07 16.31
N TRP A 134 -10.67 -4.21 15.63
CA TRP A 134 -11.98 -4.62 15.12
C TRP A 134 -12.96 -4.97 16.24
N ASN A 135 -12.52 -5.62 17.32
CA ASN A 135 -13.36 -5.90 18.49
C ASN A 135 -13.77 -4.60 19.19
N GLN A 136 -12.90 -3.59 19.26
CA GLN A 136 -13.25 -2.25 19.77
C GLN A 136 -14.30 -1.56 18.90
N ILE A 137 -14.25 -1.76 17.58
CA ILE A 137 -15.25 -1.23 16.64
C ILE A 137 -16.57 -2.03 16.71
N ILE A 138 -16.51 -3.36 16.79
CA ILE A 138 -17.69 -4.23 16.93
C ILE A 138 -18.40 -3.96 18.26
N SER A 139 -17.66 -3.79 19.36
CA SER A 139 -18.23 -3.45 20.66
C SER A 139 -18.88 -2.07 20.68
N LYS A 140 -18.30 -1.08 19.97
CA LYS A 140 -18.90 0.25 19.79
C LYS A 140 -20.16 0.18 18.92
N ASN A 141 -20.15 -0.61 17.84
CA ASN A 141 -21.31 -0.80 16.94
C ASN A 141 -22.47 -1.57 17.58
N HIS A 142 -22.22 -2.44 18.56
CA HIS A 142 -23.26 -3.11 19.34
C HIS A 142 -23.90 -2.24 20.45
N GLN A 143 -23.30 -1.08 20.78
CA GLN A 143 -23.87 -0.14 21.77
C GLN A 143 -24.79 0.92 21.17
N PHE A 144 -24.85 1.06 19.85
CA PHE A 144 -25.77 2.00 19.20
C PHE A 144 -27.15 1.37 18.94
N SER A 145 -27.85 1.05 20.04
CA SER A 145 -29.31 1.03 20.06
C SER A 145 -29.79 1.79 21.30
N TYR A 146 -30.28 3.01 21.08
CA TYR A 146 -31.00 3.89 22.01
C TYR A 146 -30.36 4.20 23.37
N GLN A 147 -30.00 5.47 23.61
CA GLN A 147 -30.77 6.44 24.42
C GLN A 147 -30.04 7.79 24.50
N GLY A 148 -30.84 8.87 24.52
CA GLY A 148 -30.37 10.24 24.34
C GLY A 148 -30.04 11.04 25.61
N MET A 149 -29.68 12.29 25.33
CA MET A 149 -29.62 13.52 26.16
C MET A 149 -28.66 13.56 27.38
N SER A 150 -27.68 14.47 27.33
CA SER A 150 -27.77 15.78 28.00
C SER A 150 -26.59 16.70 27.62
N ILE A 151 -26.85 18.01 27.70
CA ILE A 151 -26.11 19.18 27.21
C ILE A 151 -25.17 19.74 28.31
N ALA A 152 -24.15 20.50 27.85
CA ALA A 152 -23.43 21.62 28.51
C ALA A 152 -21.96 21.31 28.89
N LEU A 153 -20.96 22.16 28.60
CA LEU A 153 -20.97 23.62 28.44
C LEU A 153 -19.77 24.10 27.60
N CYS A 154 -20.01 25.14 26.79
CA CYS A 154 -19.05 25.82 25.93
C CYS A 154 -18.37 27.02 26.65
N THR A 155 -17.38 27.64 25.96
CA THR A 155 -16.71 28.95 26.16
C THR A 155 -15.58 29.06 27.21
N ARG A 156 -14.47 29.82 27.03
CA ARG A 156 -13.99 30.81 26.04
C ARG A 156 -12.47 31.01 26.28
N LEU A 157 -11.63 31.27 25.28
CA LEU A 157 -11.16 32.63 24.95
C LEU A 157 -10.40 32.64 23.60
N LYS A 158 -10.77 33.60 22.74
CA LYS A 158 -10.10 33.98 21.50
C LYS A 158 -9.04 35.06 21.76
N SER A 159 -7.98 35.06 20.95
CA SER A 159 -7.23 36.18 20.32
C SER A 159 -5.72 35.80 20.31
N SER A 160 -4.95 35.83 19.22
CA SER A 160 -4.95 36.73 18.06
C SER A 160 -4.47 36.03 16.78
N ARG A 161 -4.92 36.58 15.65
CA ARG A 161 -4.60 36.19 14.26
C ARG A 161 -3.21 36.66 13.82
N HIS A 162 -2.58 35.84 12.97
CA HIS A 162 -1.63 36.09 11.87
C HIS A 162 -0.32 36.88 12.06
N GLU A 163 0.70 36.33 11.38
CA GLU A 163 2.08 36.78 11.08
C GLU A 163 3.11 36.09 11.99
N LEU A 164 3.87 35.08 11.52
CA LEU A 164 4.77 35.13 10.35
C LEU A 164 4.88 33.76 9.66
N LEU A 165 4.57 33.74 8.36
CA LEU A 165 5.22 32.86 7.39
C LEU A 165 6.68 33.33 7.22
N ASN A 166 7.58 32.35 7.09
CA ASN A 166 9.01 32.41 6.74
C ASN A 166 10.01 32.33 7.92
N GLY A 167 10.68 31.17 8.01
CA GLY A 167 11.75 30.84 8.95
C GLY A 167 11.19 30.20 10.23
N ILE A 168 11.06 28.88 10.35
CA ILE A 168 12.14 27.90 10.51
C ILE A 168 11.58 26.55 10.04
N ILE A 169 11.80 26.18 8.77
CA ILE A 169 11.93 24.77 8.39
C ILE A 169 13.43 24.59 8.17
N THR A 170 14.17 24.36 9.25
CA THR A 170 15.55 23.90 9.15
C THR A 170 15.54 22.41 8.73
N PRO A 171 16.38 21.98 7.78
CA PRO A 171 16.41 20.59 7.29
C PRO A 171 16.95 19.55 8.29
N GLU A 172 17.14 19.90 9.56
CA GLU A 172 17.90 19.09 10.52
C GLU A 172 17.15 17.87 11.08
N TYR A 173 15.85 17.75 10.84
CA TYR A 173 15.04 16.59 11.24
C TYR A 173 15.04 15.43 10.22
N LEU A 174 15.82 15.53 9.13
CA LEU A 174 15.99 14.46 8.13
C LEU A 174 17.21 13.56 8.38
N LYS A 175 17.84 13.64 9.56
CA LYS A 175 18.91 12.70 9.91
C LYS A 175 18.34 11.29 10.03
N GLU A 176 19.01 10.35 9.36
CA GLU A 176 18.71 8.91 9.33
C GLU A 176 18.72 8.31 10.74
N GLY A 177 17.63 8.49 11.48
CA GLY A 177 17.19 7.60 12.56
C GLY A 177 16.14 6.65 12.01
N GLU A 178 16.27 5.36 12.29
CA GLU A 178 15.29 4.33 11.94
C GLU A 178 13.95 4.58 12.66
N MET A 179 13.13 5.50 12.15
CA MET A 179 11.74 5.65 12.61
C MET A 179 10.99 4.33 12.38
N ASN A 180 10.57 3.69 13.46
CA ASN A 180 9.82 2.43 13.45
C ASN A 180 8.32 2.70 13.60
N TYR A 181 7.56 2.55 12.51
CA TYR A 181 6.10 2.56 12.48
C TYR A 181 5.59 1.23 11.87
N PRO A 182 4.30 0.84 12.03
CA PRO A 182 3.82 -0.54 11.80
C PRO A 182 4.26 -1.23 10.51
N ILE A 183 4.42 -0.46 9.43
CA ILE A 183 4.86 -0.94 8.11
C ILE A 183 6.37 -1.19 8.01
N VAL A 184 7.19 -0.43 8.75
CA VAL A 184 8.66 -0.46 8.69
C VAL A 184 9.28 -1.26 9.86
N ALA A 185 8.50 -1.57 10.90
CA ALA A 185 8.96 -2.29 12.08
C ALA A 185 9.62 -3.65 11.74
N GLN A 186 10.83 -3.89 12.27
CA GLN A 186 11.57 -5.14 12.02
C GLN A 186 11.20 -6.29 13.00
N LYS A 187 11.21 -7.51 12.43
CA LYS A 187 11.13 -8.86 13.03
C LYS A 187 9.87 -9.22 13.83
N GLY A 188 9.09 -10.14 13.26
CA GLY A 188 8.05 -10.92 13.98
C GLY A 188 6.60 -10.57 13.63
N THR A 189 6.36 -9.55 12.81
CA THR A 189 5.02 -9.12 12.42
C THR A 189 4.77 -9.27 10.93
N ASN A 190 3.83 -10.12 10.52
CA ASN A 190 3.34 -10.19 9.14
C ASN A 190 2.47 -8.96 8.75
N PHE A 191 2.60 -7.83 9.45
CA PHE A 191 1.71 -6.67 9.31
C PHE A 191 1.67 -6.16 7.87
N ALA A 192 2.82 -5.85 7.27
CA ALA A 192 2.88 -5.33 5.90
C ALA A 192 2.24 -6.29 4.88
N SER A 193 2.46 -7.59 5.01
CA SER A 193 1.82 -8.60 4.13
C SER A 193 0.31 -8.66 4.33
N GLN A 194 -0.17 -8.56 5.56
CA GLN A 194 -1.60 -8.58 5.86
C GLN A 194 -2.30 -7.27 5.49
N PHE A 195 -1.62 -6.13 5.64
CA PHE A 195 -2.07 -4.82 5.17
C PHE A 195 -2.27 -4.83 3.64
N ALA A 196 -1.29 -5.36 2.90
CA ALA A 196 -1.43 -5.54 1.45
C ALA A 196 -2.60 -6.46 1.07
N LYS A 197 -2.73 -7.60 1.77
CA LYS A 197 -3.86 -8.52 1.56
C LYS A 197 -5.22 -7.88 1.87
N PHE A 198 -5.31 -7.04 2.88
CA PHE A 198 -6.54 -6.31 3.21
C PHE A 198 -6.99 -5.43 2.04
N TRP A 199 -6.11 -4.57 1.51
CA TRP A 199 -6.44 -3.72 0.35
C TRP A 199 -6.80 -4.52 -0.89
N ASN A 200 -6.11 -5.64 -1.14
CA ASN A 200 -6.46 -6.51 -2.23
C ASN A 200 -7.86 -7.13 -2.09
N GLN A 201 -8.19 -7.62 -0.89
CA GLN A 201 -9.47 -8.28 -0.62
C GLN A 201 -10.65 -7.31 -0.60
N ILE A 202 -10.48 -6.13 0.00
CA ILE A 202 -11.58 -5.15 0.10
C ILE A 202 -11.98 -4.62 -1.28
N ILE A 203 -11.02 -4.36 -2.17
CA ILE A 203 -11.31 -3.97 -3.55
C ILE A 203 -11.95 -5.13 -4.32
N SER A 204 -11.38 -6.34 -4.24
CA SER A 204 -11.88 -7.52 -4.97
C SER A 204 -13.31 -7.89 -4.58
N LYS A 205 -13.65 -7.81 -3.29
CA LYS A 205 -15.00 -8.15 -2.79
C LYS A 205 -16.02 -7.01 -2.97
N SER A 206 -15.57 -5.76 -3.13
CA SER A 206 -16.43 -4.58 -3.35
C SER A 206 -16.93 -4.43 -4.80
N THR A 207 -16.55 -5.32 -5.72
CA THR A 207 -16.88 -5.26 -7.16
C THR A 207 -18.38 -5.33 -7.51
N ASN A 208 -19.23 -5.66 -6.54
CA ASN A 208 -20.66 -5.95 -6.71
C ASN A 208 -21.60 -4.80 -6.33
N LYS A 209 -21.10 -3.56 -6.26
CA LYS A 209 -21.80 -2.25 -6.31
C LYS A 209 -20.98 -1.18 -5.58
N ILE A 210 -20.37 -1.53 -4.45
CA ILE A 210 -19.63 -0.61 -3.57
C ILE A 210 -18.50 0.11 -4.33
N LEU A 211 -17.74 -0.62 -5.16
CA LEU A 211 -16.63 -0.02 -5.91
C LEU A 211 -17.07 1.06 -6.91
N PHE A 212 -18.33 1.06 -7.34
CA PHE A 212 -18.88 1.94 -8.38
C PHE A 212 -20.04 2.80 -7.86
N ASP A 213 -20.13 3.02 -6.55
CA ASP A 213 -21.24 3.75 -5.92
C ASP A 213 -21.02 5.27 -5.84
N GLY A 214 -19.87 5.76 -6.33
CA GLY A 214 -19.49 7.17 -6.30
C GLY A 214 -19.17 7.69 -4.90
N HIS A 215 -18.87 6.79 -3.94
CA HIS A 215 -18.49 7.18 -2.58
C HIS A 215 -17.23 6.46 -2.13
N PHE A 216 -17.23 5.12 -2.06
CA PHE A 216 -16.15 4.37 -1.42
C PHE A 216 -14.79 4.67 -2.04
N LEU A 217 -14.67 4.47 -3.36
CA LEU A 217 -13.41 4.63 -4.09
C LEU A 217 -12.92 6.07 -4.13
N ASP A 218 -13.84 7.03 -4.19
CA ASP A 218 -13.52 8.46 -4.24
C ASP A 218 -13.00 8.92 -2.88
N SER A 219 -13.65 8.53 -1.79
CA SER A 219 -13.25 8.86 -0.42
C SER A 219 -11.87 8.28 -0.09
N ILE A 220 -11.66 6.98 -0.31
CA ILE A 220 -10.35 6.38 -0.02
C ILE A 220 -9.24 6.95 -0.91
N SER A 221 -9.52 7.28 -2.18
CA SER A 221 -8.53 7.91 -3.06
C SER A 221 -8.16 9.32 -2.59
N SER A 222 -9.16 10.10 -2.15
CA SER A 222 -8.96 11.45 -1.59
C SER A 222 -8.09 11.40 -0.33
N TRP A 223 -8.44 10.54 0.63
CA TRP A 223 -7.72 10.39 1.89
C TRP A 223 -6.30 9.85 1.71
N ILE A 224 -6.11 8.83 0.86
CA ILE A 224 -4.77 8.32 0.53
C ILE A 224 -3.93 9.40 -0.14
N SER A 225 -4.51 10.21 -1.02
CA SER A 225 -3.84 11.36 -1.64
C SER A 225 -3.44 12.41 -0.60
N ALA A 226 -4.32 12.75 0.36
CA ALA A 226 -4.00 13.69 1.43
C ALA A 226 -2.81 13.18 2.29
N PHE A 227 -2.86 11.91 2.70
CA PHE A 227 -1.82 11.29 3.51
C PHE A 227 -0.47 11.22 2.78
N SER A 228 -0.51 10.96 1.47
CA SER A 228 0.69 10.91 0.63
C SER A 228 1.39 12.26 0.50
N ASN A 229 0.67 13.37 0.73
CA ASN A 229 1.21 14.74 0.72
C ASN A 229 1.50 15.29 2.13
N ALA A 230 1.32 14.48 3.17
CA ALA A 230 1.54 14.89 4.55
C ALA A 230 3.01 15.25 4.83
N LEU A 231 3.25 16.18 5.76
CA LEU A 231 4.61 16.50 6.22
C LEU A 231 5.29 15.32 6.94
N ALA A 232 4.49 14.48 7.59
CA ALA A 232 4.95 13.32 8.33
C ALA A 232 5.26 12.12 7.43
N ARG A 233 6.50 11.60 7.51
CA ARG A 233 6.95 10.40 6.77
C ARG A 233 6.08 9.14 7.01
N PRO A 234 5.63 8.81 8.24
CA PRO A 234 4.81 7.62 8.46
C PRO A 234 3.50 7.64 7.67
N PHE A 235 2.86 8.80 7.57
CA PHE A 235 1.66 9.01 6.77
C PHE A 235 1.94 8.82 5.28
N ARG A 236 2.98 9.50 4.76
CA ARG A 236 3.34 9.37 3.34
C ARG A 236 3.66 7.94 2.94
N HIS A 237 4.49 7.24 3.72
CA HIS A 237 4.89 5.88 3.39
C HIS A 237 3.72 4.88 3.48
N THR A 238 2.90 4.99 4.53
CA THR A 238 1.74 4.11 4.73
C THR A 238 0.70 4.29 3.62
N ALA A 239 0.39 5.54 3.29
CA ALA A 239 -0.54 5.86 2.22
C ALA A 239 0.01 5.48 0.84
N THR A 240 1.31 5.66 0.61
CA THR A 240 1.96 5.16 -0.62
C THR A 240 1.77 3.66 -0.74
N MET A 241 2.01 2.88 0.32
CA MET A 241 1.79 1.43 0.29
C MET A 241 0.32 1.05 0.07
N ALA A 242 -0.62 1.76 0.71
CA ALA A 242 -2.05 1.56 0.48
C ALA A 242 -2.42 1.84 -0.99
N ALA A 243 -2.00 2.98 -1.53
CA ALA A 243 -2.18 3.34 -2.94
C ALA A 243 -1.64 2.25 -3.87
N MET A 244 -0.47 1.67 -3.54
CA MET A 244 0.15 0.69 -4.42
C MET A 244 -0.70 -0.58 -4.52
N GLU A 245 -1.20 -1.03 -3.38
CA GLU A 245 -1.99 -2.26 -3.28
C GLU A 245 -3.42 -2.06 -3.81
N VAL A 246 -4.01 -0.87 -3.60
CA VAL A 246 -5.30 -0.49 -4.21
C VAL A 246 -5.16 -0.50 -5.74
N ASN A 247 -4.16 0.16 -6.31
CA ASN A 247 -3.94 0.16 -7.77
C ASN A 247 -3.72 -1.25 -8.32
N SER A 248 -2.90 -2.07 -7.68
CA SER A 248 -2.73 -3.48 -8.06
C SER A 248 -4.06 -4.24 -8.05
N ALA A 249 -4.92 -4.00 -7.06
CA ALA A 249 -6.22 -4.64 -6.99
C ALA A 249 -7.21 -4.12 -8.06
N LEU A 250 -7.18 -2.82 -8.36
CA LEU A 250 -7.98 -2.22 -9.44
C LEU A 250 -7.61 -2.79 -10.81
N ILE A 251 -6.31 -2.89 -11.11
CA ILE A 251 -5.81 -3.53 -12.33
C ILE A 251 -6.33 -4.96 -12.45
N LYS A 252 -6.30 -5.72 -11.35
CA LYS A 252 -6.84 -7.08 -11.31
C LYS A 252 -8.33 -7.11 -11.65
N VAL A 253 -9.12 -6.20 -11.09
CA VAL A 253 -10.56 -6.08 -11.40
C VAL A 253 -10.79 -5.74 -12.88
N ILE A 254 -10.00 -4.81 -13.45
CA ILE A 254 -10.08 -4.44 -14.86
C ILE A 254 -9.80 -5.66 -15.74
N ASN A 255 -8.67 -6.34 -15.54
CA ASN A 255 -8.25 -7.44 -16.40
C ASN A 255 -9.07 -8.71 -16.23
N GLU A 256 -9.32 -9.12 -14.98
CA GLU A 256 -9.94 -10.42 -14.72
C GLU A 256 -11.46 -10.39 -14.80
N ARG A 257 -12.08 -9.21 -14.75
CA ARG A 257 -13.54 -9.06 -14.78
C ARG A 257 -14.02 -8.15 -15.90
N ILE A 258 -13.63 -6.87 -15.89
CA ILE A 258 -14.19 -5.89 -16.83
C ILE A 258 -13.84 -6.26 -18.28
N ASN A 259 -12.56 -6.45 -18.59
CA ASN A 259 -12.09 -6.77 -19.93
C ASN A 259 -12.62 -8.14 -20.42
N LYS A 260 -12.76 -9.12 -19.52
CA LYS A 260 -13.37 -10.43 -19.86
C LYS A 260 -14.85 -10.30 -20.19
N ASP A 261 -15.60 -9.54 -19.39
CA ASP A 261 -17.03 -9.30 -19.62
C ASP A 261 -17.27 -8.49 -20.91
N ILE A 262 -16.44 -7.48 -21.19
CA ILE A 262 -16.49 -6.72 -22.45
C ILE A 262 -16.25 -7.66 -23.63
N SER A 263 -15.21 -8.50 -23.57
CA SER A 263 -14.89 -9.47 -24.62
C SER A 263 -16.03 -10.46 -24.87
N ALA A 264 -16.70 -10.93 -23.81
CA ALA A 264 -17.86 -11.81 -23.93
C ALA A 264 -19.08 -11.11 -24.56
N LEU A 265 -19.29 -9.83 -24.23
CA LEU A 265 -20.33 -9.01 -24.84
C LEU A 265 -20.05 -8.76 -26.32
N ASP A 266 -18.79 -8.50 -26.71
CA ASP A 266 -18.42 -8.32 -28.12
C ASP A 266 -18.67 -9.57 -28.97
N ARG A 267 -18.40 -10.76 -28.42
CA ARG A 267 -18.76 -12.04 -29.05
C ARG A 267 -20.28 -12.21 -29.18
N SER A 268 -21.04 -11.79 -28.17
CA SER A 268 -22.50 -11.84 -28.19
C SER A 268 -23.09 -10.88 -29.22
N ILE A 269 -22.58 -9.65 -29.28
CA ILE A 269 -22.97 -8.62 -30.25
C ILE A 269 -22.67 -9.08 -31.68
N SER A 270 -21.47 -9.60 -31.94
CA SER A 270 -21.09 -10.11 -33.27
C SER A 270 -21.94 -11.30 -33.70
N THR A 271 -22.29 -12.20 -32.77
CA THR A 271 -23.19 -13.33 -33.03
C THR A 271 -24.59 -12.88 -33.40
N GLU A 272 -25.17 -11.92 -32.65
CA GLU A 272 -26.50 -11.38 -32.97
C GLU A 272 -26.51 -10.62 -34.29
N ARG A 273 -25.43 -9.92 -34.65
CA ARG A 273 -25.28 -9.31 -35.98
C ARG A 273 -25.27 -10.36 -37.09
N ARG A 274 -24.57 -11.49 -36.91
CA ARG A 274 -24.55 -12.61 -37.88
C ARG A 274 -25.92 -13.26 -38.06
N LYS A 275 -26.75 -13.25 -37.03
CA LYS A 275 -28.15 -13.73 -37.10
C LYS A 275 -29.10 -12.74 -37.80
N GLY A 276 -28.60 -11.63 -38.32
CA GLY A 276 -29.41 -10.61 -38.99
C GLY A 276 -30.17 -9.70 -38.03
N ALA A 277 -29.83 -9.68 -36.73
CA ALA A 277 -30.46 -8.77 -35.79
C ALA A 277 -30.14 -7.31 -36.15
N SER A 278 -31.17 -6.49 -36.32
CA SER A 278 -31.00 -5.07 -36.60
C SER A 278 -30.40 -4.34 -35.39
N SER A 279 -29.64 -3.27 -35.65
CA SER A 279 -29.05 -2.43 -34.60
C SER A 279 -30.11 -1.81 -33.68
N GLY A 280 -31.33 -1.62 -34.19
CA GLY A 280 -32.47 -1.10 -33.44
C GLY A 280 -33.20 -2.13 -32.57
N SER A 281 -32.88 -3.43 -32.67
CA SER A 281 -33.53 -4.48 -31.89
C SER A 281 -33.28 -4.29 -30.39
N GLN A 282 -34.29 -4.61 -29.56
CA GLN A 282 -34.22 -4.45 -28.11
C GLN A 282 -33.01 -5.19 -27.51
N LYS A 283 -32.78 -6.43 -27.98
CA LYS A 283 -31.64 -7.25 -27.57
C LYS A 283 -30.29 -6.59 -27.90
N MET A 284 -30.14 -5.97 -29.07
CA MET A 284 -28.90 -5.28 -29.45
C MET A 284 -28.69 -4.01 -28.61
N LYS A 285 -29.77 -3.28 -28.33
CA LYS A 285 -29.72 -2.10 -27.43
C LYS A 285 -29.30 -2.49 -26.02
N ASP A 286 -29.84 -3.58 -25.48
CA ASP A 286 -29.51 -4.05 -24.13
C ASP A 286 -28.05 -4.50 -24.00
N LEU A 287 -27.55 -5.25 -25.00
CA LEU A 287 -26.14 -5.67 -25.05
C LEU A 287 -25.20 -4.46 -25.15
N THR A 288 -25.53 -3.50 -26.01
CA THR A 288 -24.74 -2.27 -26.20
C THR A 288 -24.74 -1.41 -24.94
N LYS A 289 -25.91 -1.24 -24.30
CA LYS A 289 -26.03 -0.50 -23.04
C LYS A 289 -25.20 -1.14 -21.92
N LYS A 290 -25.19 -2.47 -21.84
CA LYS A 290 -24.38 -3.20 -20.86
C LYS A 290 -22.88 -3.04 -21.13
N LYS A 291 -22.45 -3.09 -22.40
CA LYS A 291 -21.05 -2.84 -22.78
C LYS A 291 -20.62 -1.42 -22.39
N ASN A 292 -21.40 -0.41 -22.76
CA ASN A 292 -21.11 0.99 -22.44
C ASN A 292 -20.98 1.22 -20.93
N ARG A 293 -21.80 0.56 -20.11
CA ARG A 293 -21.67 0.62 -18.64
C ARG A 293 -20.34 0.06 -18.15
N LEU A 294 -19.88 -1.06 -18.71
CA LEU A 294 -18.59 -1.65 -18.32
C LEU A 294 -17.40 -0.78 -18.75
N GLU A 295 -17.48 -0.14 -19.92
CA GLU A 295 -16.47 0.84 -20.36
C GLU A 295 -16.42 2.07 -19.45
N GLN A 296 -17.58 2.60 -19.03
CA GLN A 296 -17.64 3.67 -18.04
C GLN A 296 -17.04 3.26 -16.70
N ASN A 297 -17.35 2.05 -16.23
CA ASN A 297 -16.74 1.50 -15.02
C ASN A 297 -15.21 1.37 -15.18
N LYS A 298 -14.71 0.93 -16.35
CA LYS A 298 -13.27 0.87 -16.65
C LYS A 298 -12.62 2.25 -16.52
N GLN A 299 -13.23 3.27 -17.11
CA GLN A 299 -12.75 4.66 -17.04
C GLN A 299 -12.73 5.20 -15.60
N GLN A 300 -13.77 4.91 -14.80
CA GLN A 300 -13.80 5.30 -13.38
C GLN A 300 -12.63 4.69 -12.59
N LEU A 301 -12.33 3.40 -12.81
CA LEU A 301 -11.19 2.76 -12.13
C LEU A 301 -9.85 3.35 -12.59
N GLN A 302 -9.71 3.62 -13.89
CA GLN A 302 -8.51 4.26 -14.44
C GLN A 302 -8.29 5.67 -13.88
N GLU A 303 -9.35 6.45 -13.68
CA GLU A 303 -9.25 7.77 -13.05
C GLU A 303 -8.80 7.67 -11.58
N ALA A 304 -9.40 6.77 -10.81
CA ALA A 304 -8.94 6.50 -9.44
C ALA A 304 -7.47 6.07 -9.40
N MET A 305 -7.03 5.25 -10.37
CA MET A 305 -5.62 4.83 -10.48
C MET A 305 -4.67 6.00 -10.72
N ASN A 306 -5.07 6.99 -11.54
CA ASN A 306 -4.30 8.20 -11.78
C ASN A 306 -4.23 9.09 -10.54
N VAL A 307 -5.33 9.24 -9.80
CA VAL A 307 -5.37 10.00 -8.54
C VAL A 307 -4.42 9.40 -7.49
N LEU A 308 -4.42 8.06 -7.39
CA LEU A 308 -3.59 7.31 -6.45
C LEU A 308 -2.10 7.29 -6.84
N TYR A 309 -1.77 7.40 -8.13
CA TYR A 309 -0.40 7.41 -8.62
C TYR A 309 0.08 8.80 -9.05
N LYS A 310 0.64 9.57 -8.11
CA LYS A 310 1.20 10.91 -8.40
C LYS A 310 2.68 10.91 -8.78
N GLY A 311 3.29 9.74 -8.96
CA GLY A 311 4.70 9.62 -9.39
C GLY A 311 5.73 10.27 -8.44
N TYR A 312 5.32 10.45 -7.19
CA TYR A 312 6.07 10.77 -5.97
C TYR A 312 7.59 10.93 -6.16
N ARG A 313 7.96 12.19 -6.34
CA ARG A 313 9.28 12.75 -6.02
C ARG A 313 9.39 12.96 -4.51
N ASP A 314 9.18 11.91 -3.73
CA ASP A 314 9.31 11.98 -2.27
C ASP A 314 10.77 12.28 -1.90
N THR A 315 11.00 12.98 -0.79
CA THR A 315 12.36 13.21 -0.30
C THR A 315 13.03 11.91 0.16
N VAL A 316 12.24 10.93 0.60
CA VAL A 316 12.70 9.64 1.13
C VAL A 316 12.92 8.62 0.00
N PRO A 317 14.16 8.15 -0.22
CA PRO A 317 14.48 7.20 -1.29
C PRO A 317 13.71 5.88 -1.21
N LYS A 318 13.47 5.36 0.00
CA LYS A 318 12.73 4.11 0.18
C LYS A 318 11.30 4.20 -0.34
N ILE A 319 10.64 5.34 -0.18
CA ILE A 319 9.30 5.59 -0.72
C ILE A 319 9.39 5.60 -2.25
N ARG A 320 10.31 6.39 -2.82
CA ARG A 320 10.57 6.41 -4.28
C ARG A 320 10.87 5.02 -4.86
N CYS A 321 11.56 4.14 -4.13
CA CYS A 321 11.75 2.76 -4.54
C CYS A 321 10.43 1.96 -4.60
N THR A 322 9.63 1.97 -3.53
CA THR A 322 8.33 1.27 -3.48
C THR A 322 7.45 1.60 -4.68
N CYS A 323 7.48 2.87 -5.01
CA CYS A 323 6.80 3.52 -6.11
C CYS A 323 7.25 3.04 -7.50
N VAL A 324 8.55 3.00 -7.75
CA VAL A 324 9.15 2.50 -9.00
C VAL A 324 8.88 1.00 -9.18
N GLU A 325 9.01 0.21 -8.11
CA GLU A 325 8.71 -1.24 -8.15
C GLU A 325 7.23 -1.49 -8.47
N ALA A 326 6.32 -0.73 -7.87
CA ALA A 326 4.90 -0.85 -8.15
C ALA A 326 4.57 -0.49 -9.60
N LEU A 327 5.13 0.60 -10.12
CA LEU A 327 4.95 0.98 -11.52
C LEU A 327 5.42 -0.14 -12.47
N GLY A 328 6.60 -0.72 -12.23
CA GLY A 328 7.10 -1.84 -13.03
C GLY A 328 6.15 -3.05 -13.03
N ARG A 329 5.60 -3.41 -11.87
CA ARG A 329 4.58 -4.48 -11.77
C ARG A 329 3.30 -4.15 -12.54
N TRP A 330 2.88 -2.89 -12.54
CA TRP A 330 1.65 -2.47 -13.23
C TRP A 330 1.82 -2.39 -14.73
N ILE A 331 2.98 -1.97 -15.23
CA ILE A 331 3.31 -2.05 -16.66
C ILE A 331 3.15 -3.49 -17.16
N ASN A 332 3.72 -4.45 -16.44
CA ASN A 332 3.61 -5.87 -16.80
C ASN A 332 2.16 -6.38 -16.72
N SER A 333 1.37 -5.88 -15.77
CA SER A 333 0.01 -6.35 -15.57
C SER A 333 -1.01 -5.66 -16.50
N TYR A 334 -0.75 -4.43 -16.91
CA TYR A 334 -1.69 -3.61 -17.67
C TYR A 334 -0.99 -2.64 -18.63
N PRO A 335 -0.27 -3.19 -19.63
CA PRO A 335 0.59 -2.41 -20.52
C PRO A 335 -0.18 -1.38 -21.34
N GLU A 336 -1.41 -1.70 -21.81
CA GLU A 336 -2.25 -0.78 -22.60
C GLU A 336 -2.55 0.55 -21.91
N PHE A 337 -2.43 0.61 -20.59
CA PHE A 337 -2.67 1.83 -19.80
C PHE A 337 -1.37 2.44 -19.26
N TYR A 338 -0.39 1.62 -18.87
CA TYR A 338 0.84 2.09 -18.22
C TYR A 338 2.03 2.31 -19.16
N LEU A 339 2.04 1.72 -20.36
CA LEU A 339 3.00 2.04 -21.42
C LEU A 339 2.53 3.28 -22.20
N ASP A 340 2.38 4.39 -21.47
CA ASP A 340 2.12 5.72 -22.01
C ASP A 340 3.34 6.61 -21.74
N ASP A 341 3.66 7.52 -22.67
CA ASP A 341 4.79 8.46 -22.56
C ASP A 341 4.79 9.22 -21.23
N LYS A 342 3.60 9.56 -20.73
CA LYS A 342 3.42 10.25 -19.45
C LYS A 342 3.83 9.41 -18.25
N LEU A 343 3.76 8.09 -18.31
CA LEU A 343 4.06 7.19 -17.20
C LEU A 343 5.50 6.66 -17.29
N LEU A 344 5.98 6.46 -18.51
CA LEU A 344 7.37 6.09 -18.79
C LEU A 344 8.39 7.14 -18.31
N LYS A 345 8.01 8.43 -18.33
CA LYS A 345 8.85 9.51 -17.76
C LYS A 345 9.22 9.28 -16.29
N TYR A 346 8.40 8.58 -15.51
CA TYR A 346 8.69 8.34 -14.10
C TYR A 346 9.82 7.32 -13.92
N ILE A 347 9.93 6.31 -14.81
CA ILE A 347 11.09 5.41 -14.87
C ILE A 347 12.32 6.21 -15.30
N GLY A 348 12.18 7.06 -16.34
CA GLY A 348 13.25 7.95 -16.78
C GLY A 348 13.81 8.87 -15.68
N TRP A 349 12.92 9.46 -14.88
CA TRP A 349 13.32 10.27 -13.72
C TRP A 349 14.01 9.42 -12.65
N ALA A 350 13.55 8.18 -12.43
CA ALA A 350 14.16 7.26 -11.47
C ALA A 350 15.55 6.78 -11.90
N LEU A 351 15.81 6.60 -13.20
CA LEU A 351 17.15 6.33 -13.76
C LEU A 351 18.13 7.50 -13.51
N SER A 352 17.62 8.71 -13.32
CA SER A 352 18.39 9.92 -13.02
C SER A 352 18.29 10.35 -11.56
N ASP A 353 17.79 9.48 -10.68
CA ASP A 353 17.61 9.81 -9.26
C ASP A 353 18.95 10.03 -8.55
N LYS A 354 18.94 10.89 -7.53
CA LYS A 354 20.14 11.17 -6.72
C LYS A 354 20.58 9.95 -5.90
N ASP A 355 19.63 9.12 -5.46
CA ASP A 355 19.90 7.93 -4.65
C ASP A 355 20.14 6.70 -5.53
N ALA A 356 21.27 6.02 -5.30
CA ALA A 356 21.69 4.84 -6.05
C ALA A 356 20.67 3.70 -6.00
N ARG A 357 19.97 3.52 -4.87
CA ARG A 357 19.00 2.42 -4.70
C ARG A 357 17.79 2.60 -5.61
N VAL A 358 17.41 3.86 -5.86
CA VAL A 358 16.32 4.18 -6.80
C VAL A 358 16.78 3.91 -8.22
N ARG A 359 18.00 4.31 -8.59
CA ARG A 359 18.59 4.05 -9.91
C ARG A 359 18.70 2.54 -10.21
N ILE A 360 19.25 1.76 -9.26
CA ILE A 360 19.34 0.29 -9.36
C ILE A 360 17.95 -0.33 -9.57
N LEU A 361 16.96 0.10 -8.80
CA LEU A 361 15.62 -0.46 -8.92
C LEU A 361 14.96 -0.11 -10.26
N ALA A 362 15.18 1.11 -10.75
CA ALA A 362 14.72 1.52 -12.07
C ALA A 362 15.33 0.65 -13.17
N LEU A 363 16.65 0.38 -13.11
CA LEU A 363 17.32 -0.54 -14.04
C LEU A 363 16.73 -1.95 -13.98
N LYS A 364 16.47 -2.50 -12.80
CA LYS A 364 15.80 -3.82 -12.64
C LYS A 364 14.38 -3.85 -13.18
N VAL A 365 13.66 -2.73 -13.11
CA VAL A 365 12.36 -2.61 -13.78
C VAL A 365 12.57 -2.69 -15.29
N VAL A 366 13.49 -1.90 -15.85
CA VAL A 366 13.79 -1.91 -17.29
C VAL A 366 14.24 -3.29 -17.78
N GLU A 367 15.14 -3.96 -17.05
CA GLU A 367 15.61 -5.33 -17.34
C GLU A 367 14.43 -6.30 -17.49
N ARG A 368 13.49 -6.28 -16.53
CA ARG A 368 12.30 -7.14 -16.58
C ARG A 368 11.36 -6.80 -17.73
N LEU A 369 11.30 -5.53 -18.14
CA LEU A 369 10.50 -5.10 -19.28
C LEU A 369 11.14 -5.55 -20.61
N TYR A 370 12.47 -5.48 -20.73
CA TYR A 370 13.18 -5.96 -21.92
C TYR A 370 13.09 -7.48 -22.08
N ALA A 371 13.04 -8.23 -20.97
CA ALA A 371 12.85 -9.67 -20.99
C ALA A 371 11.45 -10.13 -21.46
N GLN A 372 10.57 -9.23 -21.90
CA GLN A 372 9.21 -9.51 -22.39
C GLN A 372 9.12 -9.23 -23.90
N PRO A 373 9.25 -10.25 -24.77
CA PRO A 373 9.19 -10.07 -26.23
C PRO A 373 7.88 -9.44 -26.72
N GLU A 374 6.77 -9.68 -26.03
CA GLU A 374 5.45 -9.14 -26.40
C GLU A 374 5.34 -7.62 -26.21
N LEU A 375 6.23 -7.02 -25.41
CA LEU A 375 6.26 -5.57 -25.16
C LEU A 375 7.27 -4.84 -26.04
N ALA A 376 8.07 -5.57 -26.83
CA ALA A 376 9.16 -5.04 -27.66
C ALA A 376 8.78 -3.81 -28.48
N ASP A 377 7.77 -3.94 -29.35
CA ASP A 377 7.32 -2.88 -30.25
C ASP A 377 6.81 -1.65 -29.49
N THR A 378 6.18 -1.87 -28.33
CA THR A 378 5.64 -0.78 -27.50
C THR A 378 6.75 -0.10 -26.69
N LEU A 379 7.81 -0.83 -26.35
CA LEU A 379 8.98 -0.31 -25.65
C LEU A 379 9.99 0.37 -26.58
N GLU A 380 9.90 0.24 -27.90
CA GLU A 380 10.86 0.84 -28.84
C GLU A 380 11.01 2.36 -28.65
N ILE A 381 9.89 3.07 -28.45
CA ILE A 381 9.89 4.51 -28.17
C ILE A 381 10.57 4.81 -26.81
N PHE A 382 10.31 3.97 -25.81
CA PHE A 382 10.95 4.08 -24.50
C PHE A 382 12.47 3.86 -24.61
N ILE A 383 12.87 2.79 -25.30
CA ILE A 383 14.26 2.37 -25.53
C ILE A 383 15.03 3.52 -26.17
N SER A 384 14.55 4.03 -27.30
CA SER A 384 15.20 5.13 -28.01
C SER A 384 15.29 6.42 -27.19
N THR A 385 14.30 6.70 -26.34
CA THR A 385 14.31 7.90 -25.49
C THR A 385 15.37 7.83 -24.38
N PHE A 386 15.59 6.65 -23.79
CA PHE A 386 16.47 6.50 -22.61
C PHE A 386 17.79 5.78 -22.89
N GLU A 387 18.03 5.31 -24.11
CA GLU A 387 19.26 4.64 -24.56
C GLU A 387 20.53 5.35 -24.10
N ASN A 388 20.66 6.64 -24.42
CA ASN A 388 21.81 7.46 -24.01
C ASN A 388 22.02 7.47 -22.49
N ARG A 389 20.93 7.49 -21.72
CA ARG A 389 21.00 7.50 -20.26
C ARG A 389 21.40 6.12 -19.72
N LEU A 390 20.89 5.03 -20.28
CA LEU A 390 21.25 3.66 -19.88
C LEU A 390 22.74 3.39 -20.12
N ILE A 391 23.26 3.81 -21.27
CA ILE A 391 24.68 3.70 -21.61
C ILE A 391 25.53 4.56 -20.67
N GLN A 392 25.11 5.79 -20.38
CA GLN A 392 25.82 6.65 -19.43
C GLN A 392 25.90 6.03 -18.02
N MET A 393 24.87 5.30 -17.60
CA MET A 393 24.81 4.67 -16.26
C MET A 393 25.80 3.51 -16.09
N VAL A 394 26.41 2.98 -17.15
CA VAL A 394 27.50 2.00 -17.04
C VAL A 394 28.71 2.59 -16.31
N ALA A 395 28.95 3.89 -16.50
CA ALA A 395 29.98 4.67 -15.81
C ALA A 395 29.40 5.47 -14.63
N ASP A 396 28.32 4.99 -13.99
CA ASP A 396 27.77 5.64 -12.80
C ASP A 396 28.78 5.61 -11.64
N ASN A 397 28.74 6.65 -10.79
CA ASN A 397 29.62 6.76 -9.61
C ASN A 397 29.48 5.57 -8.65
N GLU A 398 28.31 4.95 -8.63
CA GLU A 398 28.01 3.80 -7.79
C GLU A 398 28.17 2.50 -8.58
N ILE A 399 29.13 1.68 -8.19
CA ILE A 399 29.51 0.45 -8.90
C ILE A 399 28.31 -0.48 -9.15
N ASP A 400 27.45 -0.67 -8.14
CA ASP A 400 26.30 -1.56 -8.28
C ASP A 400 25.26 -1.02 -9.28
N VAL A 401 25.21 0.31 -9.52
CA VAL A 401 24.39 0.89 -10.61
C VAL A 401 25.00 0.54 -11.96
N GLY A 402 26.32 0.70 -12.12
CA GLY A 402 27.01 0.37 -13.37
C GLY A 402 26.89 -1.10 -13.78
N VAL A 403 26.95 -2.02 -12.82
CA VAL A 403 26.72 -3.46 -13.06
C VAL A 403 25.31 -3.73 -13.58
N GLU A 404 24.30 -3.12 -12.96
CA GLU A 404 22.90 -3.32 -13.39
C GLU A 404 22.63 -2.62 -14.74
N ALA A 405 23.30 -1.50 -15.02
CA ALA A 405 23.21 -0.83 -16.32
C ALA A 405 23.80 -1.69 -17.44
N LEU A 406 24.95 -2.33 -17.20
CA LEU A 406 25.54 -3.28 -18.16
C LEU A 406 24.58 -4.39 -18.53
N LYS A 407 23.90 -5.02 -17.55
CA LYS A 407 22.90 -6.05 -17.82
C LYS A 407 21.79 -5.58 -18.75
N VAL A 408 21.25 -4.39 -18.48
CA VAL A 408 20.19 -3.79 -19.29
C VAL A 408 20.68 -3.50 -20.70
N VAL A 409 21.88 -2.93 -20.85
CA VAL A 409 22.47 -2.63 -22.16
C VAL A 409 22.79 -3.91 -22.94
N THR A 410 23.25 -4.98 -22.28
CA THR A 410 23.42 -6.30 -22.92
C THR A 410 22.10 -6.85 -23.44
N LEU A 411 21.00 -6.75 -22.68
CA LEU A 411 19.69 -7.18 -23.18
C LEU A 411 19.19 -6.31 -24.34
N GLN A 412 19.56 -5.03 -24.35
CA GLN A 412 19.18 -4.11 -25.43
C GLN A 412 19.82 -4.50 -26.77
N THR A 413 21.04 -5.04 -26.78
CA THR A 413 21.71 -5.46 -28.03
C THR A 413 21.02 -6.63 -28.71
N GLU A 414 20.28 -7.46 -27.96
CA GLU A 414 19.45 -8.53 -28.52
C GLU A 414 18.26 -7.95 -29.32
N MET A 415 17.84 -6.73 -29.01
CA MET A 415 16.68 -6.08 -29.61
C MET A 415 17.05 -5.10 -30.73
N LYS A 416 18.18 -4.40 -30.59
CA LYS A 416 18.64 -3.35 -31.50
C LYS A 416 20.17 -3.24 -31.46
N GLU A 417 20.80 -3.09 -32.63
CA GLU A 417 22.23 -2.79 -32.72
C GLU A 417 22.57 -1.44 -32.09
N LEU A 418 23.62 -1.43 -31.25
CA LEU A 418 24.18 -0.20 -30.69
C LEU A 418 25.06 0.50 -31.71
N SER A 419 25.25 1.80 -31.52
CA SER A 419 26.24 2.55 -32.31
C SER A 419 27.66 2.05 -32.03
N GLU A 420 28.57 2.18 -33.00
CA GLU A 420 30.00 1.86 -32.83
C GLU A 420 30.62 2.60 -31.63
N GLU A 421 30.23 3.84 -31.39
CA GLU A 421 30.70 4.64 -30.25
C GLU A 421 30.25 4.04 -28.91
N ASP A 422 29.01 3.56 -28.85
CA ASP A 422 28.45 2.97 -27.63
C ASP A 422 28.97 1.55 -27.37
N MET A 423 29.18 0.75 -28.43
CA MET A 423 29.88 -0.52 -28.32
C MET A 423 31.29 -0.34 -27.77
N GLN A 424 32.02 0.67 -28.25
CA GLN A 424 33.36 0.97 -27.75
C GLN A 424 33.35 1.35 -26.27
N ARG A 425 32.33 2.08 -25.79
CA ARG A 425 32.16 2.37 -24.35
C ARG A 425 31.96 1.10 -23.53
N MET A 426 31.18 0.13 -24.05
CA MET A 426 30.99 -1.15 -23.35
C MET A 426 32.28 -1.96 -23.31
N TYR A 427 33.07 -1.97 -24.38
CA TYR A 427 34.38 -2.65 -24.39
C TYR A 427 35.39 -2.04 -23.41
N GLN A 428 35.36 -0.73 -23.20
CA GLN A 428 36.21 -0.08 -22.18
C GLN A 428 35.92 -0.60 -20.76
N ALA A 429 34.67 -0.99 -20.46
CA ALA A 429 34.28 -1.51 -19.15
C ALA A 429 34.95 -2.85 -18.78
N ILE A 430 35.47 -3.61 -19.76
CA ILE A 430 36.25 -4.84 -19.50
C ILE A 430 37.55 -4.52 -18.75
N THR A 431 38.09 -3.33 -18.97
CA THR A 431 39.33 -2.86 -18.34
C THR A 431 39.11 -2.02 -17.09
N ASP A 432 37.86 -1.93 -16.61
CA ASP A 432 37.49 -1.12 -15.46
C ASP A 432 38.26 -1.52 -14.19
N GLY A 433 38.54 -0.55 -13.30
CA GLY A 433 39.25 -0.79 -12.05
C GLY A 433 38.52 -1.76 -11.11
N HIS A 434 37.19 -1.81 -11.16
CA HIS A 434 36.37 -2.60 -10.27
C HIS A 434 36.00 -3.98 -10.85
N MET A 435 36.28 -5.05 -10.09
CA MET A 435 36.09 -6.43 -10.54
C MET A 435 34.65 -6.76 -11.00
N LYS A 436 33.64 -6.27 -10.28
CA LYS A 436 32.23 -6.53 -10.62
C LYS A 436 31.85 -5.99 -12.01
N ILE A 437 32.34 -4.80 -12.38
CA ILE A 437 32.07 -4.19 -13.69
C ILE A 437 32.73 -5.03 -14.78
N ARG A 438 34.00 -5.40 -14.60
CA ARG A 438 34.72 -6.27 -15.56
C ARG A 438 34.02 -7.61 -15.79
N LEU A 439 33.55 -8.26 -14.71
CA LEU A 439 32.87 -9.56 -14.80
C LEU A 439 31.53 -9.46 -15.54
N GLU A 440 30.78 -8.38 -15.37
CA GLU A 440 29.52 -8.18 -16.09
C GLU A 440 29.77 -7.76 -17.54
N ALA A 441 30.71 -6.85 -17.79
CA ALA A 441 31.12 -6.44 -19.13
C ALA A 441 31.66 -7.61 -19.96
N ALA A 442 32.33 -8.57 -19.34
CA ALA A 442 32.80 -9.79 -20.01
C ALA A 442 31.67 -10.71 -20.50
N LYS A 443 30.42 -10.50 -20.08
CA LYS A 443 29.25 -11.22 -20.63
C LYS A 443 28.63 -10.49 -21.82
N PHE A 444 28.92 -9.19 -21.97
CA PHE A 444 28.46 -8.38 -23.08
C PHE A 444 29.27 -8.67 -24.35
N VAL A 445 30.58 -8.90 -24.19
CA VAL A 445 31.51 -9.30 -25.25
C VAL A 445 31.44 -10.81 -25.48
#